data_AF-A0A937LK55-F1
#
_entry.id   AF-A0A937LK55-F1
#
_cell.length_a   1.000
_cell.length_b   1.000
_cell.length_c   1.000
_cell.angle_alpha   90.00
_cell.angle_beta   90.00
_cell.angle_gamma   90.00
#
_symmetry.space_group_name_H-M   'P 1'
#
loop_
_entity.id
_entity.type
_entity.pdbx_description
1 polymer ?
#
loop_
_entity_poly.entity_id
_entity_poly.type
_entity_poly.pdbx_seq_one_letter_code
_entity_poly.pdbx_strand_id
1 'polypeptide(L)' 'MKINSFLTVKDLTEMGFGNRVTIWKKVRNNEFPAPIKFGNSSTCPNHWFKDDIDEYVANLKAISRSKGQVNYGLRKNSTS' A
#
# COMPACT_ATOMS: atom_id res chain seq x y z
N MET A 1 -20.41 -14.88 2.93
CA MET A 1 -19.07 -15.49 2.76
C MET A 1 -18.13 -14.41 2.26
N LYS A 2 -17.13 -13.99 3.06
CA LYS A 2 -16.03 -13.19 2.52
C LYS A 2 -15.19 -14.12 1.66
N ILE A 3 -15.17 -13.89 0.35
CA ILE A 3 -14.19 -14.52 -0.53
C ILE A 3 -12.85 -13.90 -0.13
N ASN A 4 -11.95 -14.68 0.48
CA ASN A 4 -10.58 -14.25 0.78
C ASN A 4 -9.92 -13.88 -0.55
N SER A 5 -9.99 -12.60 -0.88
CA SER A 5 -9.49 -12.07 -2.14
C SER A 5 -8.00 -11.85 -1.95
N PHE A 6 -7.20 -12.47 -2.82
CA PHE A 6 -5.76 -12.28 -2.86
C PHE A 6 -5.43 -11.19 -3.85
N LEU A 7 -4.56 -10.28 -3.44
CA LEU A 7 -4.05 -9.21 -4.28
C LEU A 7 -2.64 -9.56 -4.72
N THR A 8 -2.37 -9.37 -5.99
CA THR A 8 -1.03 -9.50 -6.57
C THR A 8 -0.34 -8.14 -6.59
N VAL A 9 0.96 -8.14 -6.90
CA VAL A 9 1.72 -6.91 -7.12
C VAL A 9 1.08 -6.02 -8.20
N LYS A 10 0.44 -6.60 -9.21
CA LYS A 10 -0.23 -5.84 -10.27
C LYS A 10 -1.40 -5.05 -9.71
N ASP A 11 -2.27 -5.71 -8.95
CA ASP A 11 -3.44 -5.07 -8.32
C ASP A 11 -3.01 -3.95 -7.37
N LEU A 12 -1.93 -4.17 -6.60
CA LEU A 12 -1.35 -3.13 -5.73
C LEU A 12 -0.79 -1.93 -6.51
N THR A 13 -0.25 -2.19 -7.69
CA THR A 13 0.28 -1.14 -8.58
C THR A 13 -0.88 -0.33 -9.19
N GLU A 14 -1.94 -1.00 -9.62
CA GLU A 14 -3.16 -0.37 -10.16
C GLU A 14 -3.92 0.45 -9.10
N MET A 15 -3.93 0.00 -7.84
CA MET A 15 -4.47 0.77 -6.71
C MET A 15 -3.62 1.99 -6.30
N GLY A 16 -2.44 2.17 -6.91
CA GLY A 16 -1.62 3.36 -6.70
C GLY A 16 -0.69 3.29 -5.47
N PHE A 17 -0.43 2.11 -4.91
CA PHE A 17 0.52 1.96 -3.78
C PHE A 17 1.99 2.22 -4.16
N GLY A 18 2.26 2.30 -5.46
CA GLY A 18 3.57 2.55 -6.06
C GLY A 18 4.02 1.39 -6.96
N ASN A 19 5.24 1.47 -7.47
CA ASN A 19 5.82 0.36 -8.24
C ASN A 19 6.23 -0.79 -7.31
N ARG A 20 6.51 -1.97 -7.90
CA ARG A 20 7.00 -3.16 -7.19
C ARG A 20 8.12 -2.87 -6.20
N VAL A 21 9.15 -2.12 -6.58
CA VAL A 21 10.31 -1.79 -5.73
C VAL A 21 9.89 -0.96 -4.51
N THR A 22 9.01 0.02 -4.70
CA THR A 22 8.47 0.85 -3.62
C THR A 22 7.69 0.02 -2.62
N ILE A 23 6.83 -0.88 -3.11
CA ILE A 23 6.07 -1.80 -2.25
C ILE A 23 7.04 -2.65 -1.42
N TRP A 24 8.07 -3.23 -2.05
CA TRP A 24 9.09 -4.01 -1.35
C TRP A 24 9.89 -3.22 -0.31
N LYS A 25 10.22 -1.95 -0.58
CA LYS A 25 10.87 -1.07 0.40
C LYS A 25 9.97 -0.85 1.63
N LYS A 26 8.67 -0.60 1.43
CA LYS A 26 7.73 -0.43 2.53
C LYS A 26 7.54 -1.71 3.35
N VAL A 27 7.46 -2.87 2.69
CA VAL A 27 7.43 -4.17 3.38
C VAL A 27 8.69 -4.36 4.24
N ARG A 28 9.88 -4.05 3.71
CA ARG A 28 11.14 -4.14 4.45
C ARG A 28 11.18 -3.20 5.66
N ASN A 29 10.56 -2.02 5.53
CA ASN A 29 10.47 -1.03 6.61
C ASN A 29 9.33 -1.32 7.61
N ASN A 30 8.61 -2.44 7.46
CA ASN A 30 7.41 -2.78 8.24
C ASN A 30 6.27 -1.75 8.10
N GLU A 31 6.29 -0.95 7.03
CA GLU A 31 5.25 0.05 6.71
C GLU A 31 4.14 -0.52 5.82
N PHE A 32 4.25 -1.77 5.39
CA PHE A 32 3.29 -2.44 4.51
C PHE A 32 3.21 -3.92 4.87
N PRO A 33 2.02 -4.55 4.77
CA PRO A 33 1.86 -5.96 5.12
C PRO A 33 2.79 -6.87 4.30
N ALA A 34 3.29 -7.92 4.95
CA ALA A 34 4.16 -8.89 4.31
C ALA A 34 3.37 -9.78 3.33
N PRO A 35 3.90 -10.07 2.15
CA PRO A 35 3.25 -11.01 1.25
C PRO A 35 3.33 -12.45 1.78
N ILE A 36 2.32 -13.24 1.41
CA ILE A 36 2.29 -14.68 1.60
C ILE A 36 2.57 -15.37 0.26
N LYS A 37 3.39 -16.42 0.32
CA LYS A 37 3.67 -17.31 -0.80
C LYS A 37 2.92 -18.62 -0.61
N PHE A 38 2.15 -19.02 -1.61
CA PHE A 38 1.44 -20.32 -1.61
C PHE A 38 2.32 -21.50 -2.04
N GLY A 39 3.58 -21.26 -2.41
CA GLY A 39 4.52 -22.31 -2.80
C GLY A 39 5.98 -21.93 -2.64
N ASN A 40 6.85 -22.94 -2.63
CA ASN A 40 8.29 -22.79 -2.45
C ASN A 40 9.06 -22.50 -3.74
N SER A 41 8.41 -22.45 -4.90
CA SER A 41 9.08 -22.11 -6.17
C SER A 41 9.41 -20.62 -6.25
N SER A 42 10.53 -20.30 -6.88
CA SER A 42 10.92 -18.92 -7.21
C SER A 42 9.96 -18.25 -8.19
N THR A 43 9.19 -19.04 -8.95
CA THR A 43 8.17 -18.59 -9.90
C THR A 43 6.80 -18.34 -9.27
N CYS A 44 6.58 -18.76 -8.02
CA CYS A 44 5.31 -18.54 -7.35
C CYS A 44 5.11 -17.03 -7.07
N PRO A 45 3.97 -16.45 -7.47
CA PRO A 45 3.68 -15.04 -7.19
C PRO A 45 3.49 -14.79 -5.69
N ASN A 46 3.87 -13.59 -5.28
CA ASN A 46 3.59 -13.09 -3.93
C ASN A 46 2.16 -12.55 -3.88
N HIS A 47 1.42 -12.95 -2.85
CA HIS A 47 0.03 -12.56 -2.66
C HIS A 47 -0.13 -11.82 -1.35
N TRP A 48 -1.00 -10.81 -1.35
CA TRP A 48 -1.43 -10.09 -0.15
C TRP A 48 -2.87 -10.44 0.14
N PHE A 49 -3.20 -10.55 1.41
CA PHE A 49 -4.60 -10.65 1.83
C PHE A 49 -5.25 -9.29 1.67
N LYS A 50 -6.43 -9.26 1.05
CA LYS A 50 -7.18 -8.02 0.91
C LYS A 50 -7.55 -7.41 2.26
N ASP A 51 -7.89 -8.23 3.26
CA ASP A 51 -8.24 -7.74 4.60
C ASP A 51 -7.05 -6.96 5.23
N ASP A 52 -5.82 -7.45 5.12
CA ASP A 52 -4.62 -6.76 5.63
C ASP A 52 -4.39 -5.41 4.94
N ILE A 53 -4.65 -5.35 3.63
CA ILE A 53 -4.52 -4.13 2.84
C ILE A 53 -5.62 -3.13 3.20
N ASP A 54 -6.85 -3.60 3.38
CA ASP A 54 -7.97 -2.76 3.81
C ASP A 54 -7.73 -2.19 5.22
N GLU A 55 -7.19 -2.99 6.14
CA GLU A 55 -6.77 -2.54 7.48
C GLU A 55 -5.64 -1.51 7.40
N TYR A 56 -4.62 -1.74 6.56
CA TYR A 56 -3.56 -0.77 6.31
C TYR A 56 -4.11 0.58 5.82
N VAL A 57 -5.05 0.55 4.86
CA VAL A 57 -5.71 1.75 4.34
C VAL A 57 -6.57 2.42 5.42
N ALA A 58 -7.25 1.66 6.26
CA ALA A 58 -8.03 2.18 7.39
C ALA A 58 -7.12 2.91 8.39
N ASN A 59 -5.96 2.33 8.71
CA ASN A 59 -4.95 2.94 9.57
C ASN A 59 -4.37 4.21 8.95
N LEU A 60 -4.05 4.21 7.65
CA LEU A 60 -3.64 5.43 6.94
C LEU A 60 -4.71 6.52 7.01
N LYS A 61 -5.99 6.18 6.80
CA LYS A 61 -7.11 7.12 6.93
C LYS A 61 -7.23 7.66 8.36
N ALA A 62 -7.04 6.82 9.37
CA ALA A 62 -7.07 7.22 10.78
C ALA A 62 -5.93 8.21 11.09
N ILE A 63 -4.71 7.92 10.66
CA ILE A 63 -3.54 8.80 10.81
C ILE A 63 -3.75 10.12 10.05
N SER A 64 -4.29 10.09 8.82
CA SER A 64 -4.59 11.30 8.06
C SER A 64 -5.65 12.15 8.76
N ARG A 65 -6.68 11.55 9.35
CA ARG A 65 -7.70 12.26 10.14
C ARG A 65 -7.11 12.86 11.41
N SER A 66 -6.20 12.16 12.08
CA SER A 66 -5.59 12.62 13.33
C SER A 66 -4.57 13.75 13.12
N LYS A 67 -3.95 13.85 11.92
CA LYS A 67 -2.96 14.88 11.59
C LYS A 67 -3.54 16.28 11.32
N GLY A 68 -4.86 16.45 11.31
CA GLY A 68 -5.51 17.74 11.02
C GLY A 68 -5.42 18.16 9.53
N GLN A 69 -6.14 19.22 9.15
CA GLN A 69 -6.24 19.70 7.76
C GLN A 69 -4.87 19.78 7.06
N VAL A 70 -4.72 19.04 5.96
CA VAL A 70 -3.57 19.19 5.07
C VAL A 70 -3.74 20.50 4.31
N ASN A 71 -2.95 21.51 4.67
CA ASN A 71 -2.96 22.80 4.00
C ASN A 71 -2.22 22.66 2.66
N TYR A 72 -2.96 22.37 1.60
CA TYR A 72 -2.46 22.43 0.21
C TYR A 72 -2.28 23.89 -0.20
N GLY A 73 -1.41 24.62 0.50
CA GLY A 73 -1.04 25.97 0.11
C GLY A 73 -0.47 25.90 -1.30
N LEU A 74 -1.22 26.43 -2.28
CA LEU A 74 -0.77 26.59 -3.66
C LEU A 74 0.61 27.25 -3.59
N ARG A 75 1.66 26.52 -3.96
CA ARG A 75 3.02 27.02 -3.92
C ARG A 75 3.08 28.18 -4.91
N LYS A 76 2.98 29.42 -4.43
CA LYS A 76 3.14 30.62 -5.25
C LYS A 76 4.58 30.59 -5.72
N ASN A 77 4.79 30.27 -7.00
CA ASN A 77 6.07 30.47 -7.64
C ASN A 77 6.35 31.98 -7.56
N SER A 78 7.24 32.35 -6.65
CA SER A 78 7.79 33.70 -6.58
C SER A 78 8.72 33.86 -7.78
N THR A 79 8.16 34.28 -8.91
CA THR A 79 8.91 34.89 -10.00
C THR A 79 9.23 36.32 -9.57
N SER A 80 10.50 36.53 -9.20
CA SER A 80 11.15 37.84 -9.19
C SER A 80 11.26 38.42 -10.60
#